data_AF-A0A6G9KC84-F1
#
_entry.id   AF-A0A6G9KC84-F1
#
_cell.length_a   1.000
_cell.length_b   1.000
_cell.length_c   1.000
_cell.angle_alpha   90.00
_cell.angle_beta   90.00
_cell.angle_gamma   90.00
#
_symmetry.space_group_name_H-M   'P 1'
#
loop_
_entity.id
_entity.type
_entity.pdbx_description
1 polymer ?
#
loop_
_entity_poly.entity_id
_entity_poly.type
_entity_poly.pdbx_seq_one_letter_code
_entity_poly.pdbx_strand_id
1 'polypeptide(L)'
;TPKDVTVVEKYQADGTGFSHTINVDWDKQKIVASIDFSNGGDDKDILAMTTGDSFTAFQTSTYRTMHWYCNQTAKQISGFFAKSGAGNNNTGRIDVADCLAKFEISKAEGLKVNGVVKMTPDALEELLTGDPIIIGSGESPKFSNAFYNYIKVVSLDWKETTEPEVTVKDEKTFNEALYMQDQKVADATVVVK
;
A
#
# COMPACT_ATOMS: atom_id res chain seq x y z
N THR A 1 1.39 -10.49 -18.74
CA THR A 1 1.02 -9.41 -17.81
C THR A 1 1.70 -9.67 -16.49
N PRO A 2 2.36 -8.68 -15.88
CA PRO A 2 2.90 -8.81 -14.52
C PRO A 2 1.78 -9.26 -13.57
N LYS A 3 2.14 -10.07 -12.56
CA LYS A 3 1.17 -10.49 -11.55
C LYS A 3 1.00 -9.38 -10.51
N ASP A 4 -0.21 -9.25 -9.99
CA ASP A 4 -0.48 -8.43 -8.82
C ASP A 4 0.25 -9.00 -7.60
N VAL A 5 0.77 -8.12 -6.76
CA VAL A 5 1.55 -8.44 -5.56
C VAL A 5 0.96 -7.70 -4.37
N THR A 6 0.53 -8.43 -3.37
CA THR A 6 0.21 -7.88 -2.06
C THR A 6 1.50 -7.68 -1.26
N VAL A 7 1.78 -6.43 -0.88
CA VAL A 7 2.96 -6.06 -0.08
C VAL A 7 2.64 -6.18 1.40
N VAL A 8 1.55 -5.54 1.82
CA VAL A 8 0.94 -5.72 3.15
C VAL A 8 -0.58 -5.81 3.00
N GLU A 9 -1.24 -6.52 3.90
CA GLU A 9 -2.70 -6.61 3.96
C GLU A 9 -3.14 -6.87 5.40
N LYS A 10 -4.19 -6.16 5.84
CA LYS A 10 -4.72 -6.22 7.21
C LYS A 10 -3.61 -6.10 8.28
N TYR A 11 -2.71 -5.15 8.07
CA TYR A 11 -1.51 -4.98 8.88
C TYR A 11 -1.65 -3.79 9.84
N GLN A 12 -1.50 -4.06 11.14
CA GLN A 12 -1.49 -3.04 12.19
C GLN A 12 -0.04 -2.66 12.48
N ALA A 13 0.37 -1.43 12.18
CA ALA A 13 1.70 -0.95 12.55
C ALA A 13 1.80 -0.81 14.08
N ASP A 14 3.01 -1.02 14.62
CA ASP A 14 3.30 -1.08 16.06
C ASP A 14 4.11 0.13 16.56
N GLY A 15 4.28 1.15 15.72
CA GLY A 15 5.04 2.35 16.07
C GLY A 15 6.56 2.17 16.01
N THR A 16 7.07 1.10 15.39
CA THR A 16 8.52 0.88 15.17
C THR A 16 8.97 1.09 13.72
N GLY A 17 8.00 1.32 12.82
CA GLY A 17 8.23 1.48 11.39
C GLY A 17 8.46 0.15 10.67
N PHE A 18 8.25 0.13 9.36
CA PHE A 18 8.44 -1.06 8.52
C PHE A 18 8.80 -0.68 7.09
N SER A 19 9.40 -1.61 6.35
CA SER A 19 9.76 -1.42 4.94
C SER A 19 9.72 -2.74 4.18
N HIS A 20 9.41 -2.64 2.88
CA HIS A 20 9.45 -3.73 1.92
C HIS A 20 10.12 -3.26 0.63
N THR A 21 10.92 -4.14 0.02
CA THR A 21 11.45 -3.91 -1.32
C THR A 21 10.48 -4.50 -2.34
N ILE A 22 10.09 -3.70 -3.32
CA ILE A 22 9.15 -4.06 -4.39
C ILE A 22 9.74 -3.71 -5.75
N ASN A 23 9.31 -4.44 -6.78
CA ASN A 23 9.57 -4.10 -8.17
C ASN A 23 8.25 -3.69 -8.83
N VAL A 24 8.29 -2.69 -9.71
CA VAL A 24 7.09 -2.18 -10.38
C VAL A 24 7.38 -2.01 -11.87
N ASP A 25 6.65 -2.76 -12.71
CA ASP A 25 6.62 -2.48 -14.15
C ASP A 25 5.72 -1.26 -14.38
N TRP A 26 6.26 -0.05 -14.24
CA TRP A 26 5.52 1.21 -14.29
C TRP A 26 4.71 1.45 -15.57
N ASP A 27 5.03 0.74 -16.66
CA ASP A 27 4.27 0.80 -17.92
C ASP A 27 3.04 -0.12 -17.90
N LYS A 28 2.96 -1.06 -16.96
CA LYS A 28 1.88 -2.06 -16.84
C LYS A 28 1.23 -2.14 -15.46
N GLN A 29 1.81 -1.49 -14.46
CA GLN A 29 1.42 -1.56 -13.07
C GLN A 29 1.39 -0.19 -12.41
N LYS A 30 0.69 -0.15 -11.28
CA LYS A 30 0.60 0.97 -10.34
C LYS A 30 0.68 0.44 -8.92
N ILE A 31 0.98 1.32 -7.97
CA ILE A 31 0.87 1.01 -6.55
C ILE A 31 -0.48 1.54 -6.06
N VAL A 32 -1.17 0.75 -5.26
CA VAL A 32 -2.37 1.16 -4.53
C VAL A 32 -2.19 0.90 -3.04
N ALA A 33 -2.64 1.83 -2.21
CA ALA A 33 -2.65 1.64 -0.75
C ALA A 33 -3.96 2.16 -0.16
N SER A 34 -4.44 1.49 0.89
CA SER A 34 -5.57 1.93 1.69
C SER A 34 -5.15 1.89 3.15
N ILE A 35 -5.09 3.07 3.76
CA ILE A 35 -4.49 3.28 5.07
C ILE A 35 -5.49 4.00 5.95
N ASP A 36 -5.91 3.35 7.02
CA ASP A 36 -6.69 3.92 8.10
C ASP A 36 -5.73 4.45 9.17
N PHE A 37 -5.66 5.77 9.31
CA PHE A 37 -4.82 6.44 10.30
C PHE A 37 -5.61 6.90 11.53
N SER A 38 -6.80 6.35 11.79
CA SER A 38 -7.61 6.68 12.97
C SER A 38 -6.93 6.38 14.31
N ASN A 39 -5.86 5.57 14.31
CA ASN A 39 -4.94 5.35 15.44
C ASN A 39 -3.49 5.75 15.14
N GLY A 40 -3.24 6.43 14.01
CA GLY A 40 -1.91 6.66 13.47
C GLY A 40 -1.06 7.65 14.29
N GLY A 41 -1.69 8.53 15.07
CA GLY A 41 -1.07 9.63 15.80
C GLY A 41 -0.99 10.94 15.00
N ASP A 42 -0.47 11.98 15.65
CA ASP A 42 -0.27 13.29 15.05
C ASP A 42 1.19 13.47 14.60
N ASP A 43 1.36 13.99 13.37
CA ASP A 43 2.66 14.17 12.71
C ASP A 43 3.44 12.86 12.58
N LYS A 44 2.74 11.80 12.15
CA LYS A 44 3.32 10.45 11.99
C LYS A 44 3.36 10.02 10.53
N ASP A 45 4.49 9.42 10.13
CA ASP A 45 4.73 8.85 8.82
C ASP A 45 3.81 7.63 8.61
N ILE A 46 3.08 7.61 7.50
CA ILE A 46 2.13 6.54 7.14
C ILE A 46 2.42 5.95 5.76
N LEU A 47 3.22 6.64 4.93
CA LEU A 47 3.67 6.09 3.66
C LEU A 47 4.97 6.78 3.23
N ALA A 48 6.02 6.00 3.06
CA ALA A 48 7.32 6.43 2.56
C ALA A 48 7.73 5.59 1.35
N MET A 49 8.40 6.22 0.38
CA MET A 49 8.97 5.54 -0.80
C MET A 49 10.31 6.13 -1.18
N THR A 50 11.27 5.28 -1.54
CA THR A 50 12.60 5.69 -1.99
C THR A 50 13.20 4.69 -2.98
N THR A 51 14.10 5.19 -3.85
CA THR A 51 15.02 4.38 -4.67
C THR A 51 16.35 4.09 -3.95
N GLY A 52 16.58 4.71 -2.79
CA GLY A 52 17.74 4.47 -1.95
C GLY A 52 17.56 3.31 -0.97
N ASP A 53 18.40 3.28 0.06
CA ASP A 53 18.50 2.14 0.98
C ASP A 53 17.67 2.29 2.27
N SER A 54 17.18 3.49 2.58
CA SER A 54 16.38 3.75 3.78
C SER A 54 15.53 5.02 3.67
N PHE A 55 14.56 5.16 4.57
CA PHE A 55 13.72 6.36 4.67
C PHE A 55 14.33 7.50 5.51
N THR A 56 15.55 7.34 6.01
CA THR A 56 16.15 8.29 6.97
C THR A 56 16.49 9.62 6.30
N ALA A 57 16.92 9.58 5.04
CA ALA A 57 17.32 10.78 4.31
C ALA A 57 16.19 11.26 3.42
N PHE A 58 15.73 12.49 3.65
CA PHE A 58 14.75 13.14 2.79
C PHE A 58 15.31 13.40 1.37
N GLN A 59 16.57 13.81 1.30
CA GLN A 59 17.29 14.04 0.05
C GLN A 59 18.77 13.73 0.23
N THR A 60 19.34 13.02 -0.73
CA THR A 60 20.79 12.84 -0.87
C THR A 60 21.26 13.34 -2.24
N SER A 61 22.54 13.15 -2.56
CA SER A 61 23.05 13.40 -3.92
C SER A 61 22.62 12.35 -4.93
N THR A 62 22.10 11.19 -4.50
CA THR A 62 21.81 10.04 -5.37
C THR A 62 20.36 9.62 -5.37
N TYR A 63 19.62 9.89 -4.29
CA TYR A 63 18.21 9.53 -4.19
C TYR A 63 17.41 10.52 -3.33
N ARG A 64 16.10 10.41 -3.44
CA ARG A 64 15.12 11.15 -2.65
C ARG A 64 14.11 10.21 -2.02
N THR A 65 13.56 10.63 -0.89
CA THR A 65 12.51 9.88 -0.20
C THR A 65 11.23 10.70 -0.18
N MET A 66 10.14 10.11 -0.66
CA MET A 66 8.80 10.65 -0.47
C MET A 66 8.30 10.22 0.89
N HIS A 67 7.66 11.14 1.62
CA HIS A 67 7.00 10.87 2.89
C HIS A 67 5.59 11.43 2.90
N TRP A 68 4.69 10.70 3.55
CA TRP A 68 3.33 11.11 3.83
C TRP A 68 3.07 10.99 5.32
N TYR A 69 2.62 12.09 5.89
CA TYR A 69 2.32 12.20 7.31
C TYR A 69 0.83 12.30 7.55
N CYS A 70 0.34 11.66 8.59
CA CYS A 70 -0.99 11.89 9.14
C CYS A 70 -0.96 12.86 10.31
N ASN A 71 -2.09 13.56 10.48
CA ASN A 71 -2.51 14.20 11.71
C ASN A 71 -3.88 13.64 12.05
N GLN A 72 -3.90 12.62 12.92
CA GLN A 72 -5.11 11.91 13.32
C GLN A 72 -6.16 12.85 13.92
N THR A 73 -5.75 13.78 14.79
CA THR A 73 -6.67 14.68 15.50
C THR A 73 -7.38 15.61 14.52
N ALA A 74 -6.65 16.21 13.57
CA ALA A 74 -7.21 17.09 12.55
C ALA A 74 -7.84 16.33 11.37
N LYS A 75 -7.68 15.00 11.31
CA LYS A 75 -8.08 14.16 10.16
C LYS A 75 -7.45 14.64 8.85
N GLN A 76 -6.15 14.92 8.90
CA GLN A 76 -5.40 15.47 7.78
C GLN A 76 -4.23 14.59 7.40
N ILE A 77 -3.80 14.68 6.14
CA ILE A 77 -2.51 14.16 5.71
C ILE A 77 -1.71 15.23 4.95
N SER A 78 -0.41 15.01 4.79
CA SER A 78 0.45 15.85 3.96
C SER A 78 1.60 15.03 3.38
N GLY A 79 1.82 15.15 2.08
CA GLY A 79 2.94 14.56 1.36
C GLY A 79 4.05 15.56 1.06
N PHE A 80 5.28 15.05 1.07
CA PHE A 80 6.51 15.76 0.74
C PHE A 80 7.39 14.88 -0.14
N PHE A 81 8.01 15.47 -1.16
CA PHE A 81 9.03 14.81 -1.95
C PHE A 81 10.01 15.86 -2.49
N ALA A 82 11.29 15.72 -2.15
CA ALA A 82 12.28 16.73 -2.53
C ALA A 82 12.31 16.95 -4.05
N LYS A 83 12.50 18.19 -4.50
CA LYS A 83 12.96 18.50 -5.86
C LYS A 83 14.39 19.04 -5.78
N SER A 84 15.11 19.08 -6.89
CA SER A 84 16.29 19.95 -6.97
C SER A 84 15.87 21.41 -6.72
N GLY A 85 16.51 22.09 -5.76
CA GLY A 85 16.19 23.48 -5.37
C GLY A 85 15.28 23.61 -4.16
N ALA A 86 14.64 24.78 -3.98
CA ALA A 86 13.94 25.16 -2.75
C ALA A 86 12.47 24.66 -2.61
N GLY A 87 11.97 23.86 -3.56
CA GLY A 87 10.58 23.38 -3.56
C GLY A 87 10.48 21.88 -3.28
N ASN A 88 9.93 21.49 -2.13
CA ASN A 88 9.86 20.08 -1.68
C ASN A 88 8.56 19.36 -2.07
N ASN A 89 7.98 19.64 -3.25
CA ASN A 89 6.68 19.13 -3.72
C ASN A 89 5.65 19.00 -2.58
N ASN A 90 5.58 20.03 -1.72
CA ASN A 90 4.76 19.99 -0.52
C ASN A 90 3.30 20.15 -0.91
N THR A 91 2.48 19.16 -0.56
CA THR A 91 1.05 19.15 -0.86
C THR A 91 0.21 20.06 0.03
N GLY A 92 0.81 20.61 1.10
CA GLY A 92 0.07 21.25 2.19
C GLY A 92 -0.68 20.22 3.04
N ARG A 93 -1.61 20.70 3.87
CA ARG A 93 -2.53 19.81 4.60
C ARG A 93 -3.73 19.49 3.72
N ILE A 94 -4.11 18.22 3.69
CA ILE A 94 -5.24 17.68 2.96
C ILE A 94 -6.19 17.06 3.96
N ASP A 95 -7.44 17.51 4.00
CA ASP A 95 -8.47 16.87 4.81
C ASP A 95 -8.83 15.49 4.24
N VAL A 96 -8.89 14.50 5.12
CA VAL A 96 -9.23 13.11 4.80
C VAL A 96 -10.30 12.66 5.78
N ALA A 97 -11.55 12.67 5.31
CA ALA A 97 -12.67 12.20 6.09
C ALA A 97 -12.43 10.77 6.62
N ASP A 98 -12.91 10.51 7.84
CA ASP A 98 -12.83 9.22 8.52
C ASP A 98 -11.42 8.63 8.68
N CYS A 99 -10.38 9.45 8.50
CA CYS A 99 -8.99 9.03 8.56
C CYS A 99 -8.62 7.91 7.58
N LEU A 100 -9.34 7.78 6.46
CA LEU A 100 -9.07 6.76 5.44
C LEU A 100 -8.44 7.37 4.19
N ALA A 101 -7.13 7.17 4.04
CA ALA A 101 -6.37 7.62 2.88
C ALA A 101 -6.18 6.48 1.87
N LYS A 102 -6.69 6.66 0.66
CA LYS A 102 -6.47 5.77 -0.49
C LYS A 102 -5.48 6.40 -1.46
N PHE A 103 -4.33 5.77 -1.61
CA PHE A 103 -3.28 6.19 -2.53
C PHE A 103 -3.35 5.40 -3.83
N GLU A 104 -3.17 6.08 -4.95
CA GLU A 104 -2.89 5.47 -6.25
C GLU A 104 -1.67 6.17 -6.84
N ILE A 105 -0.63 5.40 -7.17
CA ILE A 105 0.66 5.91 -7.66
C ILE A 105 0.96 5.23 -8.99
N SER A 106 1.00 6.00 -10.06
CA SER A 106 1.23 5.50 -11.42
C SER A 106 2.09 6.46 -12.24
N LYS A 107 2.76 5.92 -13.26
CA LYS A 107 3.54 6.71 -14.21
C LYS A 107 2.69 7.75 -14.96
N ALA A 108 1.45 7.41 -15.29
CA ALA A 108 0.59 8.26 -16.10
C ALA A 108 -0.01 9.44 -15.32
N GLU A 109 -0.38 9.24 -14.05
CA GLU A 109 -1.16 10.22 -13.29
C GLU A 109 -0.45 10.77 -12.05
N GLY A 110 0.75 10.25 -11.75
CA GLY A 110 1.51 10.61 -10.55
C GLY A 110 0.90 9.95 -9.33
N LEU A 111 0.76 10.72 -8.25
CA LEU A 111 0.16 10.25 -7.01
C LEU A 111 -1.19 10.94 -6.77
N LYS A 112 -2.22 10.11 -6.60
CA LYS A 112 -3.54 10.51 -6.15
C LYS A 112 -3.78 10.11 -4.71
N VAL A 113 -4.50 10.97 -3.99
CA VAL A 113 -5.11 10.65 -2.70
C VAL A 113 -6.61 10.79 -2.86
N ASN A 114 -7.35 9.72 -2.52
CA ASN A 114 -8.80 9.66 -2.61
C ASN A 114 -9.32 10.12 -3.99
N GLY A 115 -8.64 9.68 -5.04
CA GLY A 115 -8.98 9.98 -6.44
C GLY A 115 -8.51 11.35 -6.97
N VAL A 116 -7.93 12.21 -6.13
CA VAL A 116 -7.46 13.55 -6.52
C VAL A 116 -5.95 13.56 -6.65
N VAL A 117 -5.42 14.03 -7.78
CA VAL A 117 -3.97 14.18 -8.01
C VAL A 117 -3.38 15.17 -7.02
N LYS A 118 -2.36 14.75 -6.27
CA LYS A 118 -1.64 15.57 -5.27
C LYS A 118 -0.19 15.82 -5.63
N MET A 119 0.44 14.89 -6.36
CA MET A 119 1.77 15.09 -6.95
C MET A 119 1.73 14.59 -8.40
N THR A 120 2.22 15.41 -9.33
CA THR A 120 2.24 15.06 -10.76
C THR A 120 3.32 14.03 -11.07
N PRO A 121 3.26 13.34 -12.24
CA PRO A 121 4.35 12.48 -12.69
C PRO A 121 5.72 13.16 -12.66
N ASP A 122 5.82 14.38 -13.21
CA ASP A 122 7.07 15.16 -13.24
C ASP A 122 7.62 15.47 -11.84
N ALA A 123 6.74 15.61 -10.85
CA ALA A 123 7.18 15.81 -9.47
C ALA A 123 7.83 14.54 -8.90
N LEU A 124 7.45 13.36 -9.42
CA LEU A 124 7.81 12.03 -8.91
C LEU A 124 8.73 11.24 -9.86
N GLU A 125 9.29 11.86 -10.90
CA GLU A 125 9.99 11.20 -12.01
C GLU A 125 11.03 10.16 -11.55
N GLU A 126 11.82 10.49 -10.52
CA GLU A 126 12.84 9.61 -9.95
C GLU A 126 12.24 8.34 -9.31
N LEU A 127 11.09 8.45 -8.64
CA LEU A 127 10.38 7.29 -8.07
C LEU A 127 9.67 6.47 -9.15
N LEU A 128 9.06 7.13 -10.14
CA LEU A 128 8.27 6.49 -11.20
C LEU A 128 9.12 5.85 -12.30
N THR A 129 10.44 5.91 -12.17
CA THR A 129 11.43 5.23 -13.01
C THR A 129 12.32 4.27 -12.21
N GLY A 130 12.19 4.28 -10.88
CA GLY A 130 12.98 3.45 -9.98
C GLY A 130 12.52 2.00 -9.96
N ASP A 131 13.50 1.09 -9.98
CA ASP A 131 13.34 -0.35 -9.81
C ASP A 131 14.65 -0.93 -9.27
N PRO A 132 14.72 -1.41 -8.00
CA PRO A 132 13.62 -1.58 -7.07
C PRO A 132 13.19 -0.28 -6.35
N ILE A 133 12.04 -0.35 -5.68
CA ILE A 133 11.55 0.67 -4.75
C ILE A 133 11.47 0.09 -3.35
N ILE A 134 11.91 0.85 -2.34
CA ILE A 134 11.58 0.57 -0.94
C ILE A 134 10.32 1.34 -0.57
N ILE A 135 9.31 0.66 -0.02
CA ILE A 135 8.02 1.22 0.41
C ILE A 135 7.69 0.80 1.83
N GLY A 136 7.02 1.66 2.60
CA GLY A 136 6.60 1.35 3.96
C GLY A 136 6.19 2.59 4.73
N SER A 137 6.49 2.62 6.03
CA SER A 137 6.34 3.79 6.90
C SER A 137 7.49 3.72 7.89
N GLY A 138 8.48 4.60 7.79
CA GLY A 138 9.71 4.43 8.55
C GLY A 138 10.60 5.66 8.65
N GLU A 139 10.07 6.87 8.52
CA GLU A 139 10.83 8.03 9.02
C GLU A 139 10.94 7.97 10.55
N SER A 140 12.15 7.81 11.07
CA SER A 140 12.42 7.91 12.51
C SER A 140 12.55 9.38 12.92
N PRO A 141 11.96 9.83 14.05
CA PRO A 141 11.18 9.07 15.04
C PRO A 141 9.65 9.14 14.82
N LYS A 142 9.20 9.38 13.59
CA LYS A 142 7.80 9.64 13.24
C LYS A 142 6.98 8.39 12.93
N PHE A 143 7.33 7.23 13.47
CA PHE A 143 6.58 6.00 13.23
C PHE A 143 5.11 6.13 13.69
N SER A 144 4.20 5.66 12.84
CA SER A 144 2.75 5.60 13.11
C SER A 144 2.31 4.24 13.64
N ASN A 145 1.14 4.22 14.28
CA ASN A 145 0.39 2.99 14.55
C ASN A 145 -0.73 2.81 13.54
N ALA A 146 -0.65 3.35 12.31
CA ALA A 146 -1.76 3.26 11.36
C ALA A 146 -2.11 1.80 10.99
N PHE A 147 -3.36 1.57 10.60
CA PHE A 147 -3.82 0.29 10.07
C PHE A 147 -3.79 0.31 8.54
N TYR A 148 -3.08 -0.63 7.94
CA TYR A 148 -2.93 -0.79 6.51
C TYR A 148 -3.91 -1.85 6.05
N ASN A 149 -5.03 -1.42 5.47
CA ASN A 149 -5.95 -2.35 4.80
C ASN A 149 -5.18 -3.11 3.73
N TYR A 150 -4.41 -2.39 2.91
CA TYR A 150 -3.44 -2.98 2.00
C TYR A 150 -2.40 -1.97 1.49
N ILE A 151 -1.27 -2.49 1.03
CA ILE A 151 -0.42 -1.90 -0.01
C ILE A 151 -0.22 -3.00 -1.07
N LYS A 152 -0.53 -2.71 -2.34
CA LYS A 152 -0.42 -3.67 -3.44
C LYS A 152 0.26 -3.03 -4.65
N VAL A 153 1.03 -3.82 -5.40
CA VAL A 153 1.46 -3.51 -6.77
C VAL A 153 0.51 -4.25 -7.69
N VAL A 154 -0.24 -3.54 -8.53
CA VAL A 154 -1.36 -4.10 -9.29
C VAL A 154 -1.33 -3.65 -10.74
N SER A 155 -2.05 -4.33 -11.62
CA SER A 155 -2.26 -3.88 -13.00
C SER A 155 -2.89 -2.48 -13.07
N LEU A 156 -2.64 -1.75 -14.17
CA LEU A 156 -3.18 -0.39 -14.34
C LEU A 156 -4.72 -0.32 -14.29
N ASP A 157 -5.40 -1.35 -14.78
CA ASP A 157 -6.85 -1.47 -14.83
C ASP A 157 -7.47 -2.00 -13.52
N TRP A 158 -6.66 -2.36 -12.53
CA TRP A 158 -7.12 -2.85 -11.24
C TRP A 158 -8.16 -1.91 -10.59
N LYS A 159 -9.17 -2.54 -10.00
CA LYS A 159 -10.24 -1.92 -9.22
C LYS A 159 -10.31 -2.60 -7.86
N GLU A 160 -10.52 -1.78 -6.83
CA GLU A 160 -10.73 -2.28 -5.47
C GLU A 160 -11.97 -3.17 -5.45
N THR A 161 -11.81 -4.42 -5.04
CA THR A 161 -12.91 -5.35 -4.87
C THR A 161 -13.64 -5.01 -3.57
N THR A 162 -14.94 -4.78 -3.65
CA THR A 162 -15.79 -4.56 -2.47
C THR A 162 -16.14 -5.86 -1.73
N GLU A 163 -15.84 -7.01 -2.34
CA GLU A 163 -16.02 -8.31 -1.73
C GLU A 163 -14.77 -8.72 -0.96
N PRO A 164 -14.91 -9.30 0.24
CA PRO A 164 -13.77 -9.83 0.96
C PRO A 164 -13.09 -10.89 0.08
N GLU A 165 -11.78 -10.72 -0.19
CA GLU A 165 -10.98 -11.79 -0.78
C GLU A 165 -11.13 -13.02 0.13
N VAL A 166 -11.86 -14.02 -0.35
CA VAL A 166 -11.90 -15.35 0.26
C VAL A 166 -10.51 -15.92 0.02
N THR A 167 -9.62 -15.67 0.98
CA THR A 167 -8.34 -16.37 1.02
C THR A 167 -8.71 -17.82 1.30
N VAL A 168 -8.73 -18.66 0.27
CA VAL A 168 -8.85 -20.11 0.41
C VAL A 168 -7.62 -20.55 1.20
N LYS A 169 -7.73 -20.58 2.53
CA LYS A 169 -6.73 -21.14 3.41
C LYS A 169 -6.93 -22.64 3.35
N ASP A 170 -6.23 -23.24 2.39
CA ASP A 170 -6.15 -24.67 2.09
C ASP A 170 -7.43 -25.30 1.50
N GLU A 171 -7.32 -25.78 0.26
CA GLU A 171 -8.30 -26.72 -0.29
C GLU A 171 -8.18 -28.04 0.47
N LYS A 172 -9.19 -28.34 1.29
CA LYS A 172 -9.27 -29.62 1.99
C LYS A 172 -10.31 -30.50 1.31
N THR A 173 -9.84 -31.50 0.59
CA THR A 173 -10.71 -32.53 -0.02
C THR A 173 -11.01 -33.60 1.01
N PHE A 174 -12.28 -33.74 1.37
CA PHE A 174 -12.76 -34.89 2.14
C PHE A 174 -13.31 -35.93 1.16
N ASN A 175 -12.69 -37.11 1.17
CA ASN A 175 -13.21 -38.28 0.49
C ASN A 175 -13.93 -39.12 1.54
N GLU A 176 -15.25 -38.99 1.60
CA GLU A 176 -16.08 -39.83 2.46
C GLU A 176 -17.01 -40.67 1.58
N ALA A 177 -17.17 -41.94 1.97
CA ALA A 177 -18.16 -42.81 1.36
C ALA A 177 -19.52 -42.58 2.05
N LEU A 178 -20.57 -42.38 1.28
CA LEU A 178 -21.92 -42.29 1.80
C LEU A 178 -22.42 -43.72 2.07
N TYR A 179 -22.85 -43.99 3.31
CA TYR A 179 -23.36 -45.28 3.72
C TYR A 179 -24.86 -45.20 4.06
N MET A 180 -25.64 -46.17 3.60
CA MET A 180 -27.00 -46.45 4.08
C MET A 180 -27.08 -47.92 4.45
N GLN A 181 -27.52 -48.22 5.68
CA GLN A 181 -27.64 -49.60 6.19
C GLN A 181 -26.36 -50.43 5.95
N ASP A 182 -25.21 -49.86 6.31
CA ASP A 182 -23.88 -50.47 6.17
C ASP A 182 -23.42 -50.80 4.74
N GLN A 183 -24.20 -50.46 3.71
CA GLN A 183 -23.78 -50.53 2.32
C GLN A 183 -23.26 -49.18 1.83
N LYS A 184 -22.08 -49.17 1.20
CA LYS A 184 -21.55 -48.01 0.48
C LYS A 184 -22.46 -47.73 -0.72
N VAL A 185 -23.07 -46.55 -0.76
CA VAL A 185 -24.03 -46.17 -1.81
C VAL A 185 -23.42 -45.22 -2.83
N ALA A 186 -22.45 -44.40 -2.42
CA ALA A 186 -21.74 -43.48 -3.31
C ALA A 186 -20.43 -42.99 -2.69
N ASP A 187 -19.54 -42.46 -3.53
CA ASP A 187 -18.43 -41.60 -3.10
C ASP A 187 -18.91 -40.15 -3.07
N ALA A 188 -18.58 -39.41 -2.01
CA ALA A 188 -18.86 -37.98 -1.90
C ALA A 188 -17.56 -37.19 -1.84
N THR A 189 -17.47 -36.16 -2.67
CA THR A 189 -16.38 -35.17 -2.64
C THR A 189 -16.97 -33.84 -2.21
N VAL A 190 -16.52 -33.34 -1.06
CA VAL A 190 -16.89 -32.01 -0.58
C VAL A 190 -15.69 -31.09 -0.73
N VAL A 191 -15.90 -29.99 -1.45
CA VAL A 191 -14.92 -28.90 -1.57
C VAL A 191 -15.45 -27.74 -0.74
N VAL A 192 -14.76 -27.42 0.35
CA VAL A 192 -15.04 -26.23 1.16
C VAL A 192 -14.20 -25.09 0.59
N LYS A 193 -14.88 -24.00 0.20
CA LYS A 193 -14.28 -22.78 -0.33
C LYS A 193 -14.33 -21.68 0.72
#